data_AF-A0A9X4H6S0-F1
#
_entry.id   AF-A0A9X4H6S0-F1
#
_cell.length_a   1.000
_cell.length_b   1.000
_cell.length_c   1.000
_cell.angle_alpha   90.00
_cell.angle_beta   90.00
_cell.angle_gamma   90.00
#
_symmetry.space_group_name_H-M   'P 1'
#
loop_
_entity.id
_entity.type
_entity.pdbx_description
1 polymer ?
#
loop_
_entity_poly.entity_id
_entity_poly.type
_entity_poly.pdbx_seq_one_letter_code
_entity_poly.pdbx_strand_id
1 'polypeptide(L)'
;MIKEMGLPVLSENYVLQILLQESDKFINFYKNERHKIRVKVNWAFDERLNSQIKSIGLENPDTKEIEYVVIIKQVPIQFDDAFDTAHELQHLILNQEGFPSLCYINNTNNANINLVNGMNDLACRISKSINDPLVNSRLVKYNFDLWDNYDRVSKAQMPFMQSIKNIFPNEPSKMEGKAFIASTFIQAVLDWEVACRVSPNINNNYIKNLSSMFPVTTKETEDILALIKAHGYDSPDKASIIFYNITQKYGLGHLFTLPLLNI
;
A
#
# COMPACT_ATOMS: atom_id res chain seq x y z
N MET A 1 1.85 -1.20 -23.59
CA MET A 1 1.37 -0.19 -22.63
C MET A 1 2.44 0.75 -22.10
N ILE A 2 3.64 0.29 -21.71
CA ILE A 2 4.68 1.21 -21.20
C ILE A 2 5.06 2.32 -22.20
N LYS A 3 5.08 2.02 -23.50
CA LYS A 3 5.27 3.03 -24.56
C LYS A 3 4.19 4.13 -24.54
N GLU A 4 2.99 3.82 -24.07
CA GLU A 4 1.87 4.77 -23.99
C GLU A 4 1.99 5.69 -22.78
N MET A 5 2.73 5.28 -21.73
CA MET A 5 3.04 6.16 -20.59
C MET A 5 3.99 7.30 -20.99
N GLY A 6 4.71 7.18 -22.11
CA GLY A 6 5.67 8.19 -22.58
C GLY A 6 6.87 8.39 -21.66
N LEU A 7 7.09 7.50 -20.68
CA LEU A 7 8.20 7.59 -19.74
C LEU A 7 9.43 6.85 -20.27
N PRO A 8 10.65 7.38 -20.07
CA PRO A 8 11.89 6.66 -20.36
C PRO A 8 11.98 5.36 -19.55
N VAL A 9 12.27 4.25 -20.23
CA VAL A 9 12.48 2.94 -19.60
C VAL A 9 13.97 2.65 -19.52
N LEU A 10 14.44 2.32 -18.32
CA LEU A 10 15.85 2.11 -18.00
C LEU A 10 16.11 0.64 -17.65
N SER A 11 17.37 0.21 -17.73
CA SER A 11 17.75 -1.14 -17.35
C SER A 11 17.77 -1.29 -15.83
N GLU A 12 17.29 -2.44 -15.34
CA GLU A 12 17.28 -2.77 -13.91
C GLU A 12 18.69 -2.66 -13.29
N ASN A 13 19.71 -3.17 -14.00
CA ASN A 13 21.09 -3.08 -13.54
C ASN A 13 21.58 -1.64 -13.35
N TYR A 14 21.22 -0.72 -14.25
CA TYR A 14 21.60 0.68 -14.12
C TYR A 14 20.83 1.37 -12.98
N VAL A 15 19.54 1.10 -12.88
CA VAL A 15 18.65 1.69 -11.87
C VAL A 15 19.06 1.28 -10.45
N LEU A 16 19.40 0.00 -10.27
CA LEU A 16 19.72 -0.58 -8.97
C LEU A 16 21.22 -0.59 -8.65
N GLN A 17 22.08 0.01 -9.49
CA GLN A 17 23.54 -0.16 -9.37
C GLN A 17 24.07 0.27 -7.99
N ILE A 18 23.61 1.40 -7.46
CA ILE A 18 24.03 1.90 -6.14
C ILE A 18 23.53 0.97 -5.04
N LEU A 19 22.24 0.61 -5.07
CA LEU A 19 21.66 -0.29 -4.07
C LEU A 19 22.35 -1.66 -4.01
N LEU A 20 22.70 -2.22 -5.18
CA LEU A 20 23.38 -3.52 -5.30
C LEU A 20 24.87 -3.47 -4.94
N GLN A 21 25.46 -2.28 -4.82
CA GLN A 21 26.85 -2.07 -4.42
C GLN A 21 26.98 -1.67 -2.94
N GLU A 22 26.03 -0.89 -2.43
CA GLU A 22 26.20 -0.17 -1.16
C GLU A 22 25.26 -0.66 -0.04
N SER A 23 24.11 -1.28 -0.37
CA SER A 23 23.10 -1.65 0.63
C SER A 23 23.06 -3.16 0.90
N ASP A 24 23.77 -3.61 1.93
CA ASP A 24 23.77 -5.03 2.36
C ASP A 24 22.35 -5.58 2.59
N LYS A 25 21.47 -4.76 3.17
CA LYS A 25 20.07 -5.10 3.42
C LYS A 25 19.32 -5.36 2.12
N PHE A 26 19.47 -4.45 1.14
CA PHE A 26 18.84 -4.59 -0.18
C PHE A 26 19.47 -5.74 -0.98
N ILE A 27 20.79 -5.90 -0.97
CA ILE A 27 21.48 -7.00 -1.62
C ILE A 27 20.95 -8.35 -1.11
N ASN A 28 20.77 -8.48 0.21
CA ASN A 28 20.23 -9.69 0.81
C ASN A 28 18.76 -9.92 0.42
N PHE A 29 17.92 -8.89 0.50
CA PHE A 29 16.54 -8.95 0.00
C PHE A 29 16.49 -9.40 -1.47
N TYR A 30 17.25 -8.72 -2.32
CA TYR A 30 17.21 -8.89 -3.77
C TYR A 30 17.61 -10.31 -4.17
N LYS A 31 18.69 -10.85 -3.59
CA LYS A 31 19.14 -12.24 -3.83
C LYS A 31 18.06 -13.27 -3.47
N ASN A 32 17.33 -13.04 -2.38
CA ASN A 32 16.36 -14.00 -1.84
C ASN A 32 14.94 -13.84 -2.40
N GLU A 33 14.57 -12.67 -2.92
CA GLU A 33 13.17 -12.37 -3.25
C GLU A 33 12.97 -12.03 -4.74
N ARG A 34 13.94 -11.40 -5.43
CA ARG A 34 13.77 -10.88 -6.79
C ARG A 34 13.32 -11.95 -7.80
N HIS A 35 13.84 -13.17 -7.66
CA HIS A 35 13.55 -14.29 -8.55
C HIS A 35 12.08 -14.77 -8.49
N LYS A 36 11.35 -14.38 -7.44
CA LYS A 36 9.93 -14.68 -7.31
C LYS A 36 9.08 -13.88 -8.29
N ILE A 37 9.58 -12.73 -8.77
CA ILE A 37 8.94 -11.93 -9.82
C ILE A 37 9.32 -12.53 -11.18
N ARG A 38 8.45 -13.41 -11.69
CA ARG A 38 8.67 -14.22 -12.91
C ARG A 38 8.53 -13.43 -14.21
N VAL A 39 7.90 -12.26 -14.16
CA VAL A 39 7.73 -11.39 -15.32
C VAL A 39 8.77 -10.27 -15.30
N LYS A 40 9.01 -9.68 -16.47
CA LYS A 40 9.91 -8.53 -16.59
C LYS A 40 9.35 -7.36 -15.79
N VAL A 41 10.21 -6.75 -14.97
CA VAL A 41 9.94 -5.46 -14.32
C VAL A 41 10.51 -4.37 -15.22
N ASN A 42 9.67 -3.41 -15.58
CA ASN A 42 10.09 -2.27 -16.37
C ASN A 42 10.31 -1.07 -15.45
N TRP A 43 11.51 -0.50 -15.48
CA TRP A 43 11.87 0.62 -14.63
C TRP A 43 11.69 1.92 -15.40
N ALA A 44 10.68 2.72 -15.03
CA ALA A 44 10.33 3.97 -15.71
C ALA A 44 10.77 5.18 -14.87
N PHE A 45 11.30 6.22 -15.50
CA PHE A 45 11.73 7.44 -14.81
C PHE A 45 10.71 8.57 -14.96
N ASP A 46 10.30 9.19 -13.85
CA ASP A 46 9.51 10.44 -13.84
C ASP A 46 9.95 11.36 -12.68
N GLU A 47 10.69 12.42 -13.00
CA GLU A 47 11.16 13.41 -12.02
C GLU A 47 10.02 14.14 -11.28
N ARG A 48 8.80 14.13 -11.85
CA ARG A 48 7.62 14.81 -11.30
C ARG A 48 6.83 13.91 -10.35
N LEU A 49 7.32 12.69 -10.07
CA LEU A 49 6.66 11.78 -9.15
C LEU A 49 6.55 12.42 -7.76
N ASN A 50 5.35 12.35 -7.18
CA ASN A 50 5.07 12.88 -5.84
C ASN A 50 5.61 11.98 -4.71
N SER A 51 6.07 10.78 -5.04
CA SER A 51 6.81 9.85 -4.18
C SER A 51 8.21 9.57 -4.77
N GLN A 52 9.09 8.89 -4.03
CA GLN A 52 10.40 8.48 -4.56
C GLN A 52 10.27 7.33 -5.56
N ILE A 53 9.35 6.41 -5.27
CA ILE A 53 9.10 5.21 -6.06
C ILE A 53 7.61 4.86 -6.00
N LYS A 54 7.13 4.14 -7.02
CA LYS A 54 5.79 3.56 -7.07
C LYS A 54 5.77 2.37 -8.02
N SER A 55 5.15 1.27 -7.64
CA SER A 55 4.86 0.15 -8.54
C SER A 55 3.43 0.21 -9.11
N ILE A 56 3.26 -0.34 -10.32
CA ILE A 56 1.97 -0.55 -10.96
C ILE A 56 1.99 -1.84 -11.80
N GLY A 57 0.88 -2.58 -11.77
CA GLY A 57 0.60 -3.65 -12.72
C GLY A 57 -0.32 -3.15 -13.81
N LEU A 58 0.07 -3.39 -15.06
CA LEU A 58 -0.65 -2.98 -16.26
C LEU A 58 -1.12 -4.25 -16.99
N GLU A 59 -2.42 -4.52 -16.97
CA GLU A 59 -2.99 -5.63 -17.75
C GLU A 59 -3.09 -5.23 -19.23
N ASN A 60 -2.45 -6.01 -20.09
CA ASN A 60 -2.62 -5.89 -21.53
C ASN A 60 -4.06 -6.27 -21.90
N PRO A 61 -4.85 -5.38 -22.54
CA PRO A 61 -6.25 -5.65 -22.84
C PRO A 61 -6.43 -6.82 -23.80
N ASP A 62 -5.47 -7.04 -24.70
CA ASP A 62 -5.52 -8.06 -25.75
C ASP A 62 -5.04 -9.42 -25.25
N THR A 63 -3.92 -9.46 -24.51
CA THR A 63 -3.30 -10.73 -24.07
C THR A 63 -3.67 -11.13 -22.65
N LYS A 64 -4.25 -10.23 -21.86
CA LYS A 64 -4.48 -10.39 -20.41
C LYS A 64 -3.22 -10.61 -19.58
N GLU A 65 -2.04 -10.44 -20.17
CA GLU A 65 -0.78 -10.50 -19.45
C GLU A 65 -0.54 -9.22 -18.65
N ILE A 66 0.02 -9.36 -17.45
CA ILE A 66 0.35 -8.23 -16.59
C ILE A 66 1.81 -7.81 -16.84
N GLU A 67 2.00 -6.57 -17.28
CA GLU A 67 3.30 -5.89 -17.30
C GLU A 67 3.51 -5.17 -15.96
N TYR A 68 4.60 -5.45 -15.25
CA TYR A 68 4.96 -4.67 -14.07
C TYR A 68 5.86 -3.49 -14.44
N VAL A 69 5.52 -2.34 -13.86
CA VAL A 69 6.29 -1.10 -13.99
C VAL A 69 6.61 -0.58 -12.60
N VAL A 70 7.87 -0.23 -12.38
CA VAL A 70 8.31 0.52 -11.21
C VAL A 70 8.74 1.90 -11.69
N ILE A 71 8.00 2.92 -11.26
CA ILE A 71 8.26 4.31 -11.59
C ILE A 71 9.16 4.89 -10.49
N ILE A 72 10.29 5.46 -10.88
CA ILE A 72 11.30 6.03 -9.99
C ILE A 72 11.45 7.52 -10.26
N LYS A 73 11.67 8.29 -9.19
CA LYS A 73 11.92 9.73 -9.27
C LYS A 73 13.37 10.10 -9.55
N GLN A 74 14.30 9.26 -9.10
CA GLN A 74 15.74 9.48 -9.20
C GLN A 74 16.42 8.23 -9.77
N VAL A 75 17.40 8.44 -10.65
CA VAL A 75 18.22 7.36 -11.22
C VAL A 75 19.71 7.72 -11.18
N PRO A 76 20.59 6.82 -10.71
CA PRO A 76 20.28 5.57 -10.02
C PRO A 76 19.55 5.80 -8.69
N ILE A 77 18.84 4.77 -8.21
CA ILE A 77 18.17 4.85 -6.90
C ILE A 77 19.24 4.98 -5.81
N GLN A 78 19.04 5.92 -4.88
CA GLN A 78 20.00 6.21 -3.83
C GLN A 78 19.91 5.19 -2.69
N PHE A 79 20.99 5.04 -1.92
CA PHE A 79 21.06 4.13 -0.78
C PHE A 79 19.88 4.29 0.20
N ASP A 80 19.46 5.53 0.48
CA ASP A 80 18.39 5.83 1.43
C ASP A 80 17.01 5.30 0.97
N ASP A 81 16.83 5.06 -0.33
CA ASP A 81 15.60 4.52 -0.92
C ASP A 81 15.62 2.98 -1.01
N ALA A 82 16.59 2.30 -0.38
CA ALA A 82 16.71 0.84 -0.38
C ALA A 82 15.44 0.16 0.17
N PHE A 83 14.89 0.69 1.26
CA PHE A 83 13.66 0.15 1.85
C PHE A 83 12.47 0.34 0.91
N ASP A 84 12.27 1.55 0.39
CA ASP A 84 11.14 1.86 -0.49
C ASP A 84 11.21 1.02 -1.78
N THR A 85 12.42 0.76 -2.29
CA THR A 85 12.62 -0.14 -3.44
C THR A 85 12.27 -1.59 -3.13
N ALA A 86 12.70 -2.10 -1.97
CA ALA A 86 12.35 -3.45 -1.54
C ALA A 86 10.83 -3.59 -1.30
N HIS A 87 10.21 -2.55 -0.74
CA HIS A 87 8.77 -2.47 -0.48
C HIS A 87 7.96 -2.60 -1.78
N GLU A 88 8.29 -1.81 -2.80
CA GLU A 88 7.60 -1.87 -4.09
C GLU A 88 7.82 -3.20 -4.82
N LEU A 89 9.03 -3.77 -4.79
CA LEU A 89 9.27 -5.11 -5.34
C LEU A 89 8.48 -6.19 -4.59
N GLN A 90 8.30 -6.06 -3.28
CA GLN A 90 7.53 -7.01 -2.48
C GLN A 90 6.03 -6.93 -2.79
N HIS A 91 5.48 -5.77 -3.15
CA HIS A 91 4.12 -5.67 -3.69
C HIS A 91 3.95 -6.48 -4.98
N LEU A 92 4.93 -6.42 -5.89
CA LEU A 92 4.90 -7.24 -7.11
C LEU A 92 4.92 -8.74 -6.80
N ILE A 93 5.71 -9.15 -5.80
CA ILE A 93 5.75 -10.54 -5.33
C ILE A 93 4.39 -10.96 -4.76
N LEU A 94 3.77 -10.14 -3.90
CA LEU A 94 2.44 -10.44 -3.35
C LEU A 94 1.40 -10.62 -4.46
N ASN A 95 1.44 -9.77 -5.49
CA ASN A 95 0.55 -9.89 -6.63
C ASN A 95 0.74 -11.25 -7.34
N GLN A 96 1.98 -11.69 -7.58
CA GLN A 96 2.25 -13.01 -8.18
C GLN A 96 1.92 -14.21 -7.27
N GLU A 97 1.90 -14.00 -5.96
CA GLU A 97 1.43 -15.00 -4.99
C GLU A 97 -0.12 -15.05 -4.91
N GLY A 98 -0.82 -14.23 -5.70
CA GLY A 98 -2.28 -14.21 -5.78
C GLY A 98 -2.94 -13.36 -4.71
N PHE A 99 -2.19 -12.51 -3.98
CA PHE A 99 -2.81 -11.63 -2.99
C PHE A 99 -3.77 -10.65 -3.68
N PRO A 100 -4.98 -10.50 -3.13
CA PRO A 100 -5.99 -9.64 -3.72
C PRO A 100 -5.61 -8.16 -3.64
N SER A 101 -6.22 -7.37 -4.54
CA SER A 101 -6.33 -5.92 -4.42
C SER A 101 -7.69 -5.51 -4.95
N LEU A 102 -8.30 -4.51 -4.34
CA LEU A 102 -9.59 -3.99 -4.78
C LEU A 102 -9.41 -3.13 -6.03
N CYS A 103 -10.27 -3.35 -7.02
CA CYS A 103 -10.41 -2.50 -8.19
C CYS A 103 -11.82 -1.91 -8.24
N TYR A 104 -11.94 -0.67 -8.72
CA TYR A 104 -13.23 -0.04 -8.93
C TYR A 104 -13.91 -0.61 -10.18
N ILE A 105 -15.21 -0.96 -10.08
CA ILE A 105 -15.96 -1.65 -11.15
C ILE A 105 -16.28 -0.71 -12.32
N ASN A 106 -16.48 0.59 -12.07
CA ASN A 106 -17.09 1.46 -13.07
C ASN A 106 -16.16 2.59 -13.55
N ASN A 107 -15.51 2.43 -14.71
CA ASN A 107 -14.60 3.44 -15.29
C ASN A 107 -15.29 4.73 -15.80
N THR A 108 -16.60 4.90 -15.63
CA THR A 108 -17.31 6.10 -16.07
C THR A 108 -17.37 7.16 -14.96
N ASN A 109 -16.63 8.25 -15.18
CA ASN A 109 -16.61 9.51 -14.43
C ASN A 109 -16.23 9.43 -12.95
N ASN A 110 -15.02 9.93 -12.68
CA ASN A 110 -14.54 10.35 -11.37
C ASN A 110 -15.56 11.29 -10.72
N ALA A 111 -16.47 10.75 -9.91
CA ALA A 111 -17.01 11.52 -8.82
C ALA A 111 -15.82 11.80 -7.90
N ASN A 112 -15.27 13.02 -8.00
CA ASN A 112 -14.40 13.55 -6.96
C ASN A 112 -15.24 13.52 -5.68
N ILE A 113 -15.05 12.49 -4.86
CA ILE A 113 -15.41 12.59 -3.46
C ILE A 113 -14.39 13.56 -2.90
N ASN A 114 -14.84 14.59 -2.20
CA ASN A 114 -14.02 15.69 -1.66
C ASN A 114 -12.83 15.27 -0.73
N LEU A 115 -12.51 13.97 -0.66
CA LEU A 115 -11.53 13.28 0.18
C LEU A 115 -10.48 12.47 -0.61
N VAL A 116 -10.79 12.05 -1.85
CA VAL A 116 -9.98 11.12 -2.66
C VAL A 116 -10.10 11.52 -4.13
N ASN A 117 -9.03 11.39 -4.94
CA ASN A 117 -9.08 11.79 -6.36
C ASN A 117 -9.97 10.86 -7.21
N GLY A 118 -10.73 9.96 -6.57
CA GLY A 118 -11.73 9.08 -7.16
C GLY A 118 -11.88 7.78 -6.36
N MET A 119 -12.76 6.91 -6.84
CA MET A 119 -12.98 5.58 -6.26
C MET A 119 -11.77 4.65 -6.36
N ASN A 120 -10.91 4.84 -7.35
CA ASN A 120 -9.65 4.09 -7.47
C ASN A 120 -8.71 4.36 -6.29
N ASP A 121 -8.64 5.60 -5.81
CA ASP A 121 -7.81 5.93 -4.64
C ASP A 121 -8.36 5.28 -3.37
N LEU A 122 -9.70 5.20 -3.23
CA LEU A 122 -10.32 4.50 -2.11
C LEU A 122 -10.07 2.99 -2.18
N ALA A 123 -10.22 2.37 -3.35
CA ALA A 123 -9.90 0.95 -3.56
C ALA A 123 -8.44 0.64 -3.21
N CYS A 124 -7.52 1.50 -3.66
CA CYS A 124 -6.10 1.44 -3.31
C CYS A 124 -5.90 1.57 -1.79
N ARG A 125 -6.53 2.57 -1.14
CA ARG A 125 -6.42 2.78 0.30
C ARG A 125 -6.90 1.58 1.11
N ILE A 126 -8.03 0.98 0.75
CA ILE A 126 -8.54 -0.23 1.41
C ILE A 126 -7.56 -1.38 1.21
N SER A 127 -7.04 -1.58 -0.01
CA SER A 127 -6.08 -2.65 -0.30
C SER A 127 -4.80 -2.49 0.53
N LYS A 128 -4.28 -1.27 0.63
CA LYS A 128 -3.08 -0.93 1.40
C LYS A 128 -3.23 -1.10 2.91
N SER A 129 -4.47 -1.11 3.43
CA SER A 129 -4.71 -1.33 4.86
C SER A 129 -4.18 -2.68 5.37
N ILE A 130 -4.01 -3.65 4.47
CA ILE A 130 -3.49 -4.99 4.77
C ILE A 130 -2.21 -5.28 4.01
N ASN A 131 -2.14 -4.89 2.73
CA ASN A 131 -1.00 -5.24 1.88
C ASN A 131 0.29 -4.55 2.33
N ASP A 132 0.27 -3.27 2.73
CA ASP A 132 1.49 -2.56 3.16
C ASP A 132 2.03 -3.16 4.47
N PRO A 133 1.22 -3.40 5.53
CA PRO A 133 1.69 -4.11 6.73
C PRO A 133 2.23 -5.51 6.45
N LEU A 134 1.64 -6.24 5.50
CA LEU A 134 2.13 -7.55 5.11
C LEU A 134 3.50 -7.46 4.44
N VAL A 135 3.67 -6.53 3.48
CA VAL A 135 4.97 -6.24 2.86
C VAL A 135 6.00 -5.91 3.94
N ASN A 136 5.67 -4.95 4.82
CA ASN A 136 6.55 -4.50 5.89
C ASN A 136 6.95 -5.68 6.79
N SER A 137 6.01 -6.53 7.18
CA SER A 137 6.28 -7.71 8.00
C SER A 137 7.27 -8.68 7.37
N ARG A 138 7.24 -8.84 6.03
CA ARG A 138 8.17 -9.70 5.28
C ARG A 138 9.56 -9.08 5.16
N LEU A 139 9.66 -7.76 5.20
CA LEU A 139 10.93 -7.04 5.12
C LEU A 139 11.71 -7.02 6.44
N VAL A 140 11.06 -7.29 7.59
CA VAL A 140 11.70 -7.37 8.91
C VAL A 140 12.95 -8.26 8.90
N LYS A 141 12.89 -9.44 8.26
CA LYS A 141 14.00 -10.42 8.23
C LYS A 141 15.24 -9.95 7.47
N TYR A 142 15.16 -8.84 6.74
CA TYR A 142 16.28 -8.23 6.02
C TYR A 142 16.89 -7.05 6.78
N ASN A 143 16.54 -6.88 8.06
CA ASN A 143 17.05 -5.84 8.95
C ASN A 143 16.75 -4.40 8.49
N PHE A 144 15.74 -4.19 7.66
CA PHE A 144 15.27 -2.84 7.34
C PHE A 144 14.73 -2.15 8.60
N ASP A 145 14.94 -0.84 8.71
CA ASP A 145 14.43 -0.06 9.84
C ASP A 145 12.96 0.29 9.59
N LEU A 146 12.07 -0.53 10.13
CA LEU A 146 10.64 -0.32 9.97
C LEU A 146 10.10 0.76 10.92
N TRP A 147 10.86 1.11 11.97
CA TRP A 147 10.46 2.16 12.88
C TRP A 147 10.65 3.53 12.22
N ASP A 148 11.80 3.75 11.58
CA ASP A 148 12.05 4.96 10.80
C ASP A 148 11.00 5.13 9.69
N ASN A 149 10.70 4.05 8.95
CA ASN A 149 9.63 4.08 7.96
C ASN A 149 8.26 4.44 8.56
N TYR A 150 7.87 3.79 9.66
CA TYR A 150 6.60 4.05 10.34
C TYR A 150 6.48 5.51 10.78
N ASP A 151 7.54 6.06 11.40
CA ASP A 151 7.57 7.45 11.88
C ASP A 151 7.51 8.45 10.73
N ARG A 152 8.29 8.23 9.66
CA ARG A 152 8.31 9.04 8.44
C ARG A 152 6.92 9.08 7.78
N VAL A 153 6.30 7.91 7.58
CA VAL A 153 4.96 7.81 6.96
C VAL A 153 3.90 8.46 7.84
N SER A 154 3.93 8.20 9.15
CA SER A 154 2.98 8.78 10.12
C SER A 154 3.05 10.31 10.15
N LYS A 155 4.26 10.88 10.13
CA LYS A 155 4.51 12.33 10.06
C LYS A 155 4.01 12.93 8.75
N ALA A 156 4.22 12.25 7.63
CA ALA A 156 3.75 12.71 6.31
C ALA A 156 2.21 12.64 6.19
N GLN A 157 1.56 11.64 6.78
CA GLN A 157 0.11 11.47 6.69
C GLN A 157 -0.69 12.36 7.66
N MET A 158 -0.13 12.71 8.82
CA MET A 158 -0.85 13.45 9.86
C MET A 158 -1.42 14.81 9.37
N PRO A 159 -0.69 15.66 8.63
CA PRO A 159 -1.25 16.92 8.10
C PRO A 159 -2.47 16.71 7.20
N PHE A 160 -2.46 15.64 6.40
CA PHE A 160 -3.58 15.28 5.55
C PHE A 160 -4.79 14.79 6.36
N MET A 161 -4.57 13.99 7.40
CA MET A 161 -5.68 13.58 8.28
C MET A 161 -6.26 14.76 9.06
N GLN A 162 -5.43 15.73 9.44
CA GLN A 162 -5.88 16.98 10.07
C GLN A 162 -6.72 17.82 9.10
N SER A 163 -6.36 17.90 7.82
CA SER A 163 -7.16 18.62 6.83
C SER A 163 -8.53 17.97 6.64
N ILE A 164 -8.60 16.63 6.62
CA ILE A 164 -9.87 15.90 6.61
C ILE A 164 -10.72 16.23 7.85
N LYS A 165 -10.13 16.23 9.05
CA LYS A 165 -10.84 16.59 10.29
C LYS A 165 -11.40 18.01 10.25
N ASN A 166 -10.68 18.94 9.64
CA ASN A 166 -11.14 20.32 9.50
C ASN A 166 -12.34 20.44 8.55
N ILE A 167 -12.38 19.63 7.48
CA ILE A 167 -13.52 19.58 6.54
C ILE A 167 -14.73 18.88 7.18
N PHE A 168 -14.48 17.85 8.00
CA PHE A 168 -15.51 17.06 8.68
C PHE A 168 -15.31 17.06 10.21
N PRO A 169 -15.67 18.15 10.91
CA PRO A 169 -15.50 18.25 12.36
C PRO A 169 -16.21 17.13 13.13
N ASN A 170 -17.32 16.61 12.59
CA ASN A 170 -18.11 15.53 13.17
C ASN A 170 -17.94 14.18 12.43
N GLU A 171 -16.79 14.01 11.76
CA GLU A 171 -16.48 12.86 10.88
C GLU A 171 -17.32 12.81 9.58
N PRO A 172 -16.86 12.09 8.55
CA PRO A 172 -17.62 11.92 7.32
C PRO A 172 -18.91 11.13 7.57
N SER A 173 -20.04 11.66 7.06
CA SER A 173 -21.33 10.96 7.09
C SER A 173 -21.46 9.91 5.99
N LYS A 174 -20.74 10.08 4.88
CA LYS A 174 -20.70 9.15 3.76
C LYS A 174 -19.83 7.94 4.06
N MET A 175 -20.28 6.75 3.64
CA MET A 175 -19.60 5.49 3.92
C MET A 175 -18.22 5.40 3.28
N GLU A 176 -18.01 6.03 2.13
CA GLU A 176 -16.71 6.11 1.46
C GLU A 176 -15.68 6.84 2.32
N GLY A 177 -16.09 7.94 2.96
CA GLY A 177 -15.25 8.70 3.87
C GLY A 177 -14.93 7.92 5.15
N LYS A 178 -15.93 7.21 5.70
CA LYS A 178 -15.71 6.31 6.84
C LYS A 178 -14.75 5.17 6.49
N ALA A 179 -14.94 4.52 5.33
CA ALA A 179 -14.07 3.44 4.86
C ALA A 179 -12.63 3.91 4.64
N PHE A 180 -12.44 5.13 4.13
CA PHE A 180 -11.12 5.73 3.99
C PHE A 180 -10.40 5.88 5.35
N ILE A 181 -11.09 6.45 6.33
CA ILE A 181 -10.55 6.64 7.69
C ILE A 181 -10.28 5.29 8.35
N ALA A 182 -11.23 4.36 8.28
CA ALA A 182 -11.10 3.02 8.82
C ALA A 182 -9.89 2.28 8.25
N SER A 183 -9.72 2.30 6.93
CA SER A 183 -8.58 1.69 6.24
C SER A 183 -7.25 2.31 6.66
N THR A 184 -7.22 3.64 6.80
CA THR A 184 -6.03 4.36 7.30
C THR A 184 -5.70 3.96 8.74
N PHE A 185 -6.73 3.82 9.59
CA PHE A 185 -6.57 3.38 10.98
C PHE A 185 -6.08 1.93 11.08
N ILE A 186 -6.65 1.02 10.29
CA ILE A 186 -6.22 -0.39 10.21
C ILE A 186 -4.73 -0.44 9.82
N GLN A 187 -4.36 0.26 8.74
CA GLN A 187 -2.97 0.34 8.28
C GLN A 187 -2.05 0.80 9.43
N ALA A 188 -2.42 1.91 10.09
CA ALA A 188 -1.65 2.52 11.16
C ALA A 188 -1.39 1.57 12.34
N VAL A 189 -2.40 0.79 12.73
CA VAL A 189 -2.31 -0.20 13.80
C VAL A 189 -1.38 -1.34 13.41
N LEU A 190 -1.58 -1.92 12.23
CA LEU A 190 -0.80 -3.07 11.79
C LEU A 190 0.65 -2.72 11.48
N ASP A 191 0.91 -1.56 10.84
CA ASP A 191 2.27 -1.08 10.59
C ASP A 191 3.02 -0.80 11.89
N TRP A 192 2.33 -0.25 12.90
CA TRP A 192 2.95 -0.04 14.22
C TRP A 192 3.30 -1.36 14.91
N GLU A 193 2.40 -2.35 14.86
CA GLU A 193 2.67 -3.69 15.41
C GLU A 193 3.88 -4.34 14.73
N VAL A 194 4.02 -4.16 13.41
CA VAL A 194 5.18 -4.61 12.64
C VAL A 194 6.45 -3.87 13.03
N ALA A 195 6.42 -2.54 13.13
CA ALA A 195 7.55 -1.73 13.53
C ALA A 195 8.03 -2.06 14.96
N CYS A 196 7.10 -2.34 15.89
CA CYS A 196 7.40 -2.73 17.26
C CYS A 196 8.13 -4.07 17.40
N ARG A 197 8.08 -4.94 16.37
CA ARG A 197 8.88 -6.18 16.35
C ARG A 197 10.37 -5.91 16.20
N VAL A 198 10.73 -4.78 15.56
CA VAL A 198 12.12 -4.35 15.36
C VAL A 198 12.57 -3.46 16.51
N SER A 199 11.75 -2.47 16.87
CA SER A 199 12.04 -1.51 17.93
C SER A 199 10.80 -1.34 18.81
N PRO A 200 10.73 -2.01 19.98
CA PRO A 200 9.58 -1.91 20.86
C PRO A 200 9.34 -0.47 21.28
N ASN A 201 8.13 0.04 21.02
CA ASN A 201 7.72 1.36 21.48
C ASN A 201 6.34 1.27 22.14
N ILE A 202 6.23 1.81 23.35
CA ILE A 202 4.99 1.78 24.14
C ILE A 202 4.02 2.91 23.79
N ASN A 203 4.48 3.95 23.09
CA ASN A 203 3.66 5.13 22.82
C ASN A 203 3.44 5.34 21.32
N ASN A 204 2.20 5.14 20.89
CA ASN A 204 1.77 5.47 19.54
C ASN A 204 0.91 6.74 19.50
N ASN A 205 1.56 7.89 19.33
CA ASN A 205 0.86 9.16 19.19
C ASN A 205 0.01 9.23 17.91
N TYR A 206 0.43 8.59 16.82
CA TYR A 206 -0.29 8.63 15.55
C TYR A 206 -1.67 7.95 15.65
N ILE A 207 -1.72 6.71 16.15
CA ILE A 207 -2.97 5.98 16.40
C ILE A 207 -3.85 6.71 17.42
N LYS A 208 -3.27 7.24 18.50
CA LYS A 208 -4.00 8.04 19.49
C LYS A 208 -4.65 9.27 18.87
N ASN A 209 -3.91 10.00 18.04
CA ASN A 209 -4.40 11.17 17.35
C ASN A 209 -5.51 10.81 16.35
N LEU A 210 -5.38 9.73 15.59
CA LEU A 210 -6.45 9.23 14.71
C LEU A 210 -7.73 8.90 15.50
N SER A 211 -7.57 8.20 16.62
CA SER A 211 -8.69 7.84 17.51
C SER A 211 -9.37 9.07 18.11
N SER A 212 -8.59 10.11 18.43
CA SER A 212 -9.13 11.38 18.93
C SER A 212 -9.81 12.21 17.84
N MET A 213 -9.30 12.18 16.60
CA MET A 213 -9.87 12.93 15.49
C MET A 213 -11.15 12.28 14.96
N PHE A 214 -11.19 10.95 14.91
CA PHE A 214 -12.29 10.17 14.34
C PHE A 214 -12.76 9.06 15.30
N PRO A 215 -13.21 9.41 16.52
CA PRO A 215 -13.55 8.44 17.57
C PRO A 215 -14.64 7.45 17.18
N VAL A 216 -15.67 7.86 16.43
CA VAL A 216 -16.77 6.99 16.03
C VAL A 216 -16.28 5.97 15.00
N THR A 217 -15.68 6.44 13.91
CA THR A 217 -15.19 5.56 12.84
C THR A 217 -14.11 4.60 13.34
N THR A 218 -13.17 5.08 14.16
CA THR A 218 -12.11 4.22 14.72
C THR A 218 -12.67 3.18 15.70
N LYS A 219 -13.65 3.55 16.53
CA LYS A 219 -14.36 2.59 17.39
C LYS A 219 -15.13 1.55 16.59
N GLU A 220 -15.84 1.99 15.55
CA GLU A 220 -16.54 1.09 14.62
C GLU A 220 -15.56 0.13 13.93
N THR A 221 -14.29 0.51 13.74
CA THR A 221 -13.25 -0.31 13.06
C THR A 221 -12.63 -1.40 13.96
N GLU A 222 -12.85 -1.35 15.27
CA GLU A 222 -12.25 -2.30 16.21
C GLU A 222 -12.68 -3.77 15.97
N ASP A 223 -13.88 -4.00 15.44
CA ASP A 223 -14.35 -5.35 15.10
C ASP A 223 -13.59 -5.95 13.90
N ILE A 224 -13.28 -5.15 12.88
CA ILE A 224 -12.42 -5.55 11.76
C ILE A 224 -11.01 -5.83 12.28
N LEU A 225 -10.46 -4.99 13.17
CA LEU A 225 -9.15 -5.25 13.76
C LEU A 225 -9.14 -6.55 14.60
N ALA A 226 -10.20 -6.81 15.36
CA ALA A 226 -10.35 -8.05 16.10
C ALA A 226 -10.40 -9.27 15.16
N LEU A 227 -11.14 -9.16 14.05
CA LEU A 227 -11.20 -10.18 13.00
C LEU A 227 -9.80 -10.45 12.42
N ILE A 228 -9.07 -9.41 12.03
CA ILE A 228 -7.71 -9.49 11.49
C ILE A 228 -6.77 -10.17 12.49
N LYS A 229 -6.85 -9.82 13.77
CA LYS A 229 -6.01 -10.43 14.83
C LYS A 229 -6.34 -11.90 15.06
N ALA A 230 -7.61 -12.28 14.96
CA ALA A 230 -8.03 -13.66 15.15
C ALA A 230 -7.69 -14.57 13.94
N HIS A 231 -7.87 -14.07 12.71
CA HIS A 231 -7.72 -14.88 11.50
C HIS A 231 -6.33 -14.76 10.86
N GLY A 232 -5.66 -13.61 11.06
CA GLY A 232 -4.47 -13.22 10.31
C GLY A 232 -4.80 -12.68 8.91
N TYR A 233 -3.76 -12.25 8.21
CA TYR A 233 -3.84 -11.68 6.86
C TYR A 233 -2.64 -12.11 5.98
N ASP A 234 -2.03 -13.23 6.33
CA ASP A 234 -0.79 -13.77 5.79
C ASP A 234 -0.97 -14.70 4.57
N SER A 235 -2.20 -14.82 4.05
CA SER A 235 -2.52 -15.59 2.85
C SER A 235 -3.55 -14.86 1.98
N PRO A 236 -3.61 -15.15 0.66
CA PRO A 236 -4.59 -14.55 -0.24
C PRO A 236 -6.03 -14.65 0.24
N ASP A 237 -6.46 -15.85 0.67
CA ASP A 237 -7.84 -16.09 1.13
C ASP A 237 -8.18 -15.26 2.37
N LYS A 238 -7.25 -15.19 3.33
CA LYS A 238 -7.43 -14.37 4.54
C LYS A 238 -7.53 -12.88 4.20
N ALA A 239 -6.66 -12.38 3.31
CA ALA A 239 -6.73 -11.00 2.85
C ALA A 239 -8.04 -10.70 2.12
N SER A 240 -8.52 -11.62 1.28
CA SER A 240 -9.81 -11.54 0.58
C SER A 240 -10.98 -11.42 1.56
N ILE A 241 -11.00 -12.26 2.61
CA ILE A 241 -12.02 -12.20 3.66
C ILE A 241 -12.02 -10.83 4.34
N ILE A 242 -10.84 -10.27 4.64
CA ILE A 242 -10.74 -8.96 5.28
C ILE A 242 -11.28 -7.86 4.36
N PHE A 243 -10.88 -7.84 3.09
CA PHE A 243 -11.40 -6.85 2.13
C PHE A 243 -12.90 -6.97 1.91
N TYR A 244 -13.43 -8.19 1.86
CA TYR A 244 -14.87 -8.42 1.84
C TYR A 244 -15.55 -7.81 3.08
N ASN A 245 -15.03 -8.08 4.28
CA ASN A 245 -15.63 -7.54 5.51
C ASN A 245 -15.57 -6.00 5.57
N ILE A 246 -14.46 -5.38 5.17
CA ILE A 246 -14.36 -3.91 5.08
C ILE A 246 -15.42 -3.38 4.10
N THR A 247 -15.49 -3.93 2.88
CA THR A 247 -16.42 -3.43 1.86
C THR A 247 -17.88 -3.67 2.23
N GLN A 248 -18.23 -4.79 2.86
CA GLN A 248 -19.60 -5.04 3.33
C GLN A 248 -20.00 -4.11 4.48
N LYS A 249 -19.12 -3.92 5.48
CA LYS A 249 -19.39 -3.05 6.63
C LYS A 249 -19.74 -1.62 6.21
N TYR A 250 -19.08 -1.12 5.17
CA TYR A 250 -19.33 0.22 4.62
C TYR A 250 -20.27 0.22 3.40
N GLY A 251 -20.91 -0.90 3.05
CA GLY A 251 -21.86 -0.98 1.92
C GLY A 251 -21.24 -0.73 0.53
N LEU A 252 -19.93 -0.91 0.38
CA LEU A 252 -19.15 -0.60 -0.82
C LEU A 252 -18.93 -1.80 -1.75
N GLY A 253 -19.46 -2.98 -1.41
CA GLY A 253 -19.27 -4.21 -2.20
C GLY A 253 -19.76 -4.12 -3.66
N HIS A 254 -20.70 -3.20 -3.95
CA HIS A 254 -21.19 -2.95 -5.31
C HIS A 254 -20.28 -2.04 -6.14
N LEU A 255 -19.31 -1.36 -5.50
CA LEU A 255 -18.38 -0.44 -6.16
C LEU A 255 -17.08 -1.13 -6.52
N PHE A 256 -16.68 -2.15 -5.77
CA PHE A 256 -15.37 -2.78 -5.91
C PHE A 256 -15.46 -4.25 -6.28
N THR A 257 -14.51 -4.68 -7.09
CA THR A 257 -14.25 -6.08 -7.39
C THR A 257 -12.90 -6.49 -6.82
N LEU A 258 -12.75 -7.79 -6.56
CA LEU A 258 -11.50 -8.44 -6.21
C LEU A 258 -11.11 -9.32 -7.41
N PRO A 259 -10.20 -8.87 -8.29
CA PRO A 259 -9.93 -9.51 -9.59
C PRO A 259 -9.38 -10.95 -9.56
N LEU A 260 -9.34 -11.62 -8.40
CA LEU A 260 -8.80 -12.97 -8.23
C LEU A 260 -9.70 -13.92 -7.43
N LEU A 261 -10.95 -13.52 -7.13
CA LEU A 261 -11.95 -14.43 -6.55
C LEU A 261 -12.81 -15.04 -7.65
N ASN A 262 -12.47 -16.26 -8.07
CA ASN A 262 -13.48 -17.19 -8.59
C ASN A 262 -14.32 -17.67 -7.40
N ILE A 263 -15.36 -16.92 -7.04
CA ILE A 263 -16.51 -17.45 -6.28
C ILE A 263 -17.62 -17.72 -7.28
#